data_AF-A0A6V7JXP2-F1
#
_entry.id   AF-A0A6V7JXP2-F1
#
_cell.length_a   1.000
_cell.length_b   1.000
_cell.length_c   1.000
_cell.angle_alpha   90.00
_cell.angle_beta   90.00
_cell.angle_gamma   90.00
#
_symmetry.space_group_name_H-M   'P 1'
#
loop_
_entity.id
_entity.type
_entity.pdbx_description
1 polymer ?
#
loop_
_entity_poly.entity_id
_entity_poly.type
_entity_poly.pdbx_seq_one_letter_code
_entity_poly.pdbx_strand_id
1 'polypeptide(L)'
;VQRAICSHGFAYVYFTDSINSKAAGHCTFYGCSWNRTYRHALQIMDDSTNDPGTCAEMGLGASSTSLRGSFFVMTGTGTPYC
;
A
#
# COMPACT_ATOMS: atom_id res chain seq x y z
N VAL A 1 -22.57 10.55 0.49
CA VAL A 1 -21.57 11.27 -0.34
C VAL A 1 -20.33 11.68 0.47
N GLN A 2 -20.47 12.32 1.64
CA GLN A 2 -19.34 12.83 2.43
C GLN A 2 -18.28 11.77 2.84
N ARG A 3 -18.69 10.55 3.23
CA ARG A 3 -17.75 9.45 3.54
C ARG A 3 -16.95 8.96 2.34
N ALA A 4 -17.54 8.95 1.14
CA ALA A 4 -16.84 8.56 -0.09
C ALA A 4 -15.81 9.64 -0.53
N ILE A 5 -16.09 10.92 -0.25
CA ILE A 5 -15.14 12.02 -0.47
C ILE A 5 -13.91 11.85 0.45
N CYS A 6 -14.10 11.45 1.72
CA CYS A 6 -12.99 11.14 2.63
C CYS A 6 -12.13 9.99 2.09
N SER A 7 -12.75 8.87 1.68
CA SER A 7 -12.02 7.71 1.12
C SER A 7 -11.27 8.02 -0.17
N HIS A 8 -11.81 8.89 -1.03
CA HIS A 8 -11.11 9.34 -2.24
C HIS A 8 -9.94 10.26 -1.90
N GLY A 9 -10.10 11.18 -0.93
CA GLY A 9 -9.04 12.07 -0.48
C GLY A 9 -7.83 11.33 0.09
N PHE A 10 -8.06 10.17 0.73
CA PHE A 10 -6.99 9.34 1.25
C PHE A 10 -6.00 8.84 0.17
N ALA A 11 -6.43 8.65 -1.07
CA ALA A 11 -5.52 8.25 -2.15
C ALA A 11 -4.42 9.30 -2.37
N TYR A 12 -4.77 10.59 -2.36
CA TYR A 12 -3.80 11.68 -2.44
C TYR A 12 -2.92 11.74 -1.18
N VAL A 13 -3.52 11.59 0.00
CA VAL A 13 -2.78 11.61 1.28
C VAL A 13 -1.73 10.51 1.33
N TYR A 14 -2.07 9.26 0.99
CA TYR A 14 -1.11 8.16 0.98
C TYR A 14 -0.04 8.33 -0.10
N PHE A 15 -0.40 8.90 -1.25
CA PHE A 15 0.59 9.20 -2.28
C PHE A 15 1.60 10.25 -1.80
N THR A 16 1.13 11.36 -1.21
CA THR A 16 2.02 12.38 -0.63
C THR A 16 2.84 11.82 0.54
N ASP A 17 2.24 11.00 1.41
CA ASP A 17 2.94 10.34 2.51
C ASP A 17 4.04 9.40 1.98
N SER A 18 3.79 8.67 0.89
CA SER A 18 4.82 7.81 0.26
C SER A 18 6.04 8.60 -0.22
N ILE A 19 5.84 9.84 -0.68
CA ILE A 19 6.92 10.74 -1.11
C ILE A 19 7.67 11.26 0.11
N ASN A 20 6.95 11.77 1.10
CA ASN A 20 7.54 12.38 2.29
C ASN A 20 8.31 11.34 3.13
N SER A 21 7.73 10.17 3.36
CA SER A 21 8.36 9.07 4.09
C SER A 21 9.61 8.57 3.37
N LYS A 22 9.58 8.46 2.03
CA LYS A 22 10.79 8.08 1.25
C LYS A 22 11.88 9.15 1.29
N ALA A 23 11.50 10.44 1.20
CA ALA A 23 12.45 11.56 1.29
C ALA A 23 13.07 11.69 2.70
N ALA A 24 12.32 11.38 3.75
CA ALA A 24 12.80 11.37 5.13
C ALA A 24 13.62 10.11 5.49
N GLY A 25 13.71 9.11 4.61
CA GLY A 25 14.36 7.83 4.90
C GLY A 25 13.58 6.98 5.91
N HIS A 26 12.26 7.14 5.96
CA HIS A 26 11.35 6.38 6.83
C HIS A 26 10.89 5.07 6.15
N CYS A 27 9.72 4.57 6.55
CA CYS A 27 9.07 3.39 5.97
C CYS A 27 8.60 3.60 4.53
N THR A 28 8.24 2.49 3.87
CA THR A 28 7.60 2.48 2.55
C THR A 28 6.33 1.63 2.59
N PHE A 29 5.38 1.99 1.73
CA PHE A 29 4.17 1.20 1.56
C PHE A 29 4.46 -0.02 0.70
N TYR A 30 4.24 -1.22 1.25
CA TYR A 30 4.32 -2.48 0.51
C TYR A 30 2.94 -3.04 0.25
N GLY A 31 2.66 -3.33 -1.02
CA GLY A 31 1.41 -3.96 -1.45
C GLY A 31 1.68 -5.33 -2.07
N CYS A 32 1.03 -6.36 -1.54
CA CYS A 32 1.17 -7.72 -2.05
C CYS A 32 0.02 -8.07 -3.01
N SER A 33 0.31 -8.91 -4.00
CA SER A 33 -0.66 -9.35 -4.99
C SER A 33 -1.92 -9.87 -4.30
N TRP A 34 -3.07 -9.42 -4.76
CA TRP A 34 -4.35 -9.69 -4.13
C TRP A 34 -5.41 -10.09 -5.15
N ASN A 35 -6.05 -11.23 -4.91
CA ASN A 35 -7.12 -11.74 -5.77
C ASN A 35 -8.49 -11.07 -5.52
N ARG A 36 -8.54 -9.99 -4.73
CA ARG A 36 -9.76 -9.23 -4.38
C ARG A 36 -10.74 -9.98 -3.46
N THR A 37 -10.30 -11.05 -2.81
CA THR A 37 -11.12 -11.77 -1.82
C THR A 37 -10.68 -11.43 -0.39
N TYR A 38 -11.65 -11.35 0.52
CA TYR A 38 -11.38 -11.12 1.94
C TYR A 38 -10.46 -12.18 2.55
N ARG A 39 -10.64 -13.46 2.17
CA ARG A 39 -9.79 -14.56 2.65
C ARG A 39 -8.33 -14.36 2.27
N HIS A 40 -8.05 -13.93 1.04
CA HIS A 40 -6.67 -13.66 0.62
C HIS A 40 -6.09 -12.41 1.28
N ALA A 41 -6.92 -11.39 1.56
CA ALA A 41 -6.48 -10.26 2.35
C ALA A 41 -6.08 -10.70 3.77
N LEU A 42 -6.87 -11.56 4.42
CA LEU A 42 -6.49 -12.15 5.72
C LEU A 42 -5.17 -12.92 5.66
N GLN A 43 -4.95 -13.68 4.57
CA GLN A 43 -3.69 -14.38 4.35
C GLN A 43 -2.53 -13.41 4.22
N ILE A 44 -2.66 -12.35 3.40
CA ILE A 44 -1.62 -11.32 3.25
C ILE A 44 -1.33 -10.60 4.59
N MET A 45 -2.32 -10.43 5.46
CA MET A 45 -2.13 -9.80 6.78
C MET A 45 -1.44 -10.72 7.79
N ASP A 46 -1.59 -12.04 7.65
CA ASP A 46 -0.97 -13.06 8.51
C ASP A 46 0.40 -13.51 7.98
N ASP A 47 0.62 -13.35 6.68
CA ASP A 47 1.86 -13.73 6.00
C ASP A 47 3.00 -12.76 6.34
N SER A 48 3.85 -13.18 7.27
CA SER A 48 5.09 -12.46 7.64
C SER A 48 6.16 -12.50 6.53
N THR A 49 6.00 -13.39 5.56
CA THR A 49 6.92 -13.52 4.43
C THR A 49 6.47 -12.58 3.33
N ASN A 50 6.92 -11.31 3.42
CA ASN A 50 6.89 -10.35 2.33
C ASN A 50 7.72 -10.88 1.15
N ASP A 51 7.20 -11.86 0.40
CA ASP A 51 7.90 -12.49 -0.70
C ASP A 51 8.12 -11.42 -1.78
N PRO A 52 9.38 -11.00 -2.02
CA PRO A 52 9.67 -9.87 -2.90
C PRO A 52 9.22 -10.10 -4.34
N GLY A 53 8.92 -11.35 -4.74
CA GLY A 53 8.37 -11.67 -6.05
C GLY A 53 6.88 -11.34 -6.22
N THR A 54 6.13 -11.10 -5.14
CA THR A 54 4.67 -10.89 -5.18
C THR A 54 4.22 -9.53 -4.64
N CYS A 55 5.12 -8.80 -4.00
CA CYS A 55 4.85 -7.49 -3.41
C CYS A 55 5.60 -6.38 -4.14
N ALA A 56 5.00 -5.20 -4.17
CA ALA A 56 5.53 -4.01 -4.81
C ALA A 56 5.35 -2.78 -3.93
N GLU A 57 6.23 -1.79 -4.08
CA GLU A 57 6.05 -0.49 -3.44
C GLU A 57 4.84 0.24 -4.04
N MET A 58 4.00 0.81 -3.19
CA MET A 58 2.96 1.75 -3.59
C MET A 58 3.56 3.17 -3.73
N GLY A 59 3.01 3.98 -4.62
CA GLY A 59 3.42 5.38 -4.79
C GLY A 59 4.62 5.53 -5.73
N LEU A 60 5.62 6.32 -5.36
CA LEU A 60 6.81 6.56 -6.21
C LEU A 60 7.56 5.26 -6.56
N GLY A 61 7.53 4.26 -5.69
CA GLY A 61 8.17 2.97 -5.94
C GLY A 61 7.43 2.08 -6.93
N ALA A 62 6.18 2.39 -7.28
CA ALA A 62 5.38 1.53 -8.16
C ALA A 62 5.95 1.42 -9.59
N SER A 63 6.72 2.41 -10.04
CA SER A 63 7.34 2.39 -11.37
C SER A 63 8.60 1.51 -11.47
N SER A 64 9.14 1.03 -10.34
CA SER A 64 10.33 0.17 -10.35
C SER A 64 10.01 -1.30 -10.60
N THR A 65 8.74 -1.70 -10.49
CA THR A 65 8.30 -3.08 -10.65
C THR A 65 7.60 -3.32 -12.00
N SER A 66 7.74 -4.53 -12.53
CA SER A 66 6.97 -5.02 -13.69
C SER A 66 5.69 -5.74 -13.31
N LEU A 67 5.42 -5.92 -12.00
CA LEU A 67 4.24 -6.61 -11.50
C LEU A 67 2.96 -5.87 -11.89
N ARG A 68 1.93 -6.63 -12.28
CA ARG A 68 0.62 -6.11 -12.66
C ARG A 68 -0.48 -6.87 -11.95
N GLY A 69 -1.60 -6.19 -11.71
CA GLY A 69 -2.78 -6.77 -11.08
C GLY A 69 -3.35 -5.86 -10.00
N SER A 70 -4.10 -6.47 -9.07
CA SER A 70 -4.59 -5.81 -7.87
C SER A 70 -3.65 -6.15 -6.72
N PHE A 71 -3.33 -5.15 -5.90
CA PHE A 71 -2.49 -5.30 -4.73
C PHE A 71 -3.26 -4.86 -3.49
N PHE A 72 -2.97 -5.49 -2.36
CA PHE A 72 -3.49 -5.12 -1.07
C PHE A 72 -2.36 -4.53 -0.23
N VAL A 73 -2.59 -3.32 0.29
CA VAL A 73 -1.65 -2.56 1.11
C VAL A 73 -2.28 -2.35 2.47
N MET A 74 -1.54 -2.63 3.53
CA MET A 74 -1.91 -2.25 4.88
C MET A 74 -1.41 -0.84 5.17
N THR A 75 -2.24 -0.02 5.81
CA THR A 75 -1.87 1.33 6.24
C THR A 75 -2.05 1.48 7.74
N GLY A 76 -1.17 2.25 8.37
CA GLY A 76 -1.33 2.70 9.75
C GLY A 76 -2.54 3.61 9.95
N THR A 77 -2.87 3.86 11.21
CA THR A 77 -3.97 4.77 11.61
C THR A 77 -3.54 6.21 11.83
N GLY A 78 -2.23 6.50 11.76
CA GLY A 78 -1.64 7.84 11.91
C GLY A 78 -0.45 8.03 10.95
N THR A 79 0.18 9.20 10.95
CA THR A 79 1.36 9.51 10.12
C THR A 79 2.67 9.09 10.81
N PRO A 80 3.66 8.52 10.10
CA PRO A 80 3.57 8.07 8.71
C PRO A 80 2.53 6.94 8.59
N TYR A 81 1.81 6.91 7.46
CA TYR A 81 0.72 5.95 7.25
C TYR A 81 1.23 4.60 6.72
N CYS A 82 2.51 4.54 6.36
CA CYS A 82 3.28 3.30 6.43
C CYS A 82 3.69 3.05 7.90
#